data_AF-A0A382TBK0-F1
#
_entry.id   AF-A0A382TBK0-F1
#
_cell.length_a   1.000
_cell.length_b   1.000
_cell.length_c   1.000
_cell.angle_alpha   90.00
_cell.angle_beta   90.00
_cell.angle_gamma   90.00
#
_symmetry.space_group_name_H-M   'P 1'
#
loop_
_entity.id
_entity.type
_entity.pdbx_description
1 polymer ?
#
loop_
_entity_poly.entity_id
_entity_poly.type
_entity_poly.pdbx_seq_one_letter_code
_entity_poly.pdbx_strand_id
1 'polypeptide(L)' 'RIYDLNGLQLNYHGGWVKGYRADVAFLPEHKVGYVMLMNAESNMINSTTAEFWKRYLKKADADK' A
#
# COMPACT_ATOMS: atom_id res chain seq x y z
N ARG A 1 3.34 3.88 9.92
CA ARG A 1 3.67 2.51 10.37
C ARG A 1 4.72 1.96 9.42
N ILE A 2 5.59 1.09 9.91
CA ILE A 2 6.54 0.33 9.09
C ILE A 2 6.10 -1.12 9.19
N TYR A 3 5.95 -1.79 8.05
CA TYR A 3 5.59 -3.21 7.95
C TYR A 3 6.73 -4.00 7.33
N ASP A 4 6.89 -5.24 7.77
CA ASP A 4 7.76 -6.21 7.11
C ASP A 4 6.92 -7.04 6.13
N LEU A 5 7.30 -7.01 4.86
CA LEU A 5 6.72 -7.83 3.79
C LEU A 5 7.78 -8.80 3.29
N ASN A 6 7.92 -9.95 3.96
CA ASN A 6 8.91 -10.98 3.65
C ASN A 6 10.34 -10.43 3.61
N GLY A 7 10.71 -9.64 4.61
CA GLY A 7 12.04 -9.01 4.72
C GLY A 7 12.19 -7.69 3.97
N LEU A 8 11.13 -7.18 3.34
CA LEU A 8 11.12 -5.85 2.72
C LEU A 8 10.38 -4.85 3.60
N GLN A 9 10.95 -3.65 3.80
CA GLN A 9 10.36 -2.65 4.68
C GLN A 9 9.37 -1.74 3.94
N LEU A 10 8.08 -1.90 4.23
CA LEU A 10 7.04 -1.02 3.70
C LEU A 10 6.74 0.12 4.68
N ASN A 11 7.04 1.35 4.27
CA ASN A 11 6.57 2.56 4.95
C ASN A 11 5.12 2.79 4.57
N TYR A 12 4.21 2.93 5.54
CA TYR A 12 2.77 3.10 5.29
C TYR A 12 2.14 4.15 6.19
N HIS A 13 1.26 4.96 5.64
CA HIS A 13 0.38 5.86 6.38
C HIS A 13 -1.03 5.84 5.79
N GLY A 14 -2.01 5.65 6.66
CA GLY A 14 -3.42 5.76 6.33
C GLY A 14 -4.01 7.02 6.96
N GLY A 15 -4.83 7.73 6.19
CA GLY A 15 -5.53 8.94 6.62
C GLY A 15 -7.05 8.76 6.50
N TRP A 16 -7.77 9.45 7.37
CA TRP A 16 -9.23 9.55 7.28
C TRP A 16 -9.66 10.95 7.72
N VAL A 17 -10.60 11.50 6.96
CA VAL A 17 -11.41 12.66 7.33
C VAL A 17 -12.85 12.37 6.88
N LYS A 18 -13.82 13.13 7.39
CA LYS A 18 -15.24 12.89 7.08
C LYS A 18 -15.48 12.83 5.56
N GLY A 19 -15.96 11.68 5.08
CA GLY A 19 -16.24 11.42 3.66
C GLY A 19 -15.04 10.95 2.82
N TYR A 20 -13.81 10.92 3.35
CA TYR A 20 -12.60 10.61 2.59
C TYR A 20 -11.63 9.68 3.32
N ARG A 21 -10.99 8.80 2.55
CA ARG A 21 -9.95 7.88 3.01
C ARG A 21 -8.72 8.03 2.12
N ALA A 22 -7.54 7.88 2.70
CA ALA A 22 -6.28 7.89 1.97
C ALA A 22 -5.34 6.81 2.49
N ASP A 23 -4.60 6.18 1.59
CA ASP A 23 -3.47 5.31 1.89
C ASP A 23 -2.26 5.79 1.09
N VAL A 24 -1.11 5.90 1.75
CA VAL A 24 0.18 6.21 1.14
C VAL A 24 1.19 5.17 1.62
N ALA A 25 1.94 4.59 0.70
CA ALA A 25 2.98 3.62 1.04
C ALA A 25 4.21 3.76 0.15
N PHE A 26 5.38 3.45 0.70
CA PHE A 26 6.66 3.51 0.00
C PHE A 26 7.54 2.32 0.38
N LEU A 27 8.01 1.60 -0.64
CA LEU A 27 8.90 0.45 -0.56
C LEU A 27 10.30 0.87 -1.04
N PRO A 28 11.23 1.24 -0.14
CA PRO A 28 12.52 1.83 -0.50
C PRO A 28 13.40 0.94 -1.37
N GLU A 29 13.43 -0.36 -1.08
CA GLU A 29 14.29 -1.34 -1.75
C GLU A 29 13.95 -1.46 -3.24
N HIS A 30 12.67 -1.31 -3.58
CA HIS A 30 12.19 -1.32 -4.96
C HIS A 30 12.09 0.10 -5.56
N LYS A 31 12.28 1.15 -4.75
CA LYS A 31 12.05 2.56 -5.12
C LYS A 31 10.64 2.81 -5.69
N VAL A 32 9.62 2.15 -5.12
CA VAL A 32 8.22 2.26 -5.58
C VAL A 32 7.33 2.84 -4.50
N GLY A 33 6.47 3.77 -4.91
CA GLY A 33 5.43 4.37 -4.07
C GLY A 33 4.02 4.00 -4.56
N TYR A 34 3.09 3.98 -3.62
CA TYR A 34 1.66 3.76 -3.84
C TYR A 34 0.86 4.84 -3.13
N VAL A 35 -0.15 5.39 -3.81
CA VAL A 35 -1.11 6.34 -3.25
C VAL A 35 -2.50 5.97 -3.71
N MET A 36 -3.44 5.85 -2.77
CA MET A 36 -4.86 5.68 -3.05
C MET A 36 -5.66 6.72 -2.28
N LEU A 37 -6.50 7.46 -3.00
CA LEU A 37 -7.41 8.46 -2.45
C LEU A 37 -8.84 8.03 -2.77
N MET A 38 -9.72 8.09 -1.77
CA MET A 38 -11.12 7.72 -1.91
C MET A 38 -12.01 8.81 -1.33
N ASN A 39 -13.08 9.15 -2.05
CA ASN A 39 -14.19 9.98 -1.59
C ASN A 39 -15.33 9.11 -1.00
N ALA A 40 -14.95 8.07 -0.25
CA ALA A 40 -15.88 7.19 0.42
C ALA A 40 -15.28 6.71 1.74
N GLU A 41 -16.10 6.62 2.77
CA GLU A 41 -15.74 6.07 4.09
C GLU A 41 -15.79 4.55 4.08
N SER A 42 -15.10 3.94 3.11
CA SER A 42 -15.08 2.50 2.92
C SER A 42 -13.83 1.86 3.52
N ASN A 43 -14.00 0.68 4.12
CA ASN A 43 -12.90 -0.18 4.54
C ASN A 43 -12.22 -0.91 3.37
N MET A 44 -12.80 -0.85 2.17
CA MET A 44 -12.24 -1.43 0.95
C MET A 44 -10.83 -0.91 0.64
N ILE A 45 -10.47 0.29 1.11
CA ILE A 45 -9.12 0.83 0.94
C ILE A 45 -8.05 -0.10 1.54
N ASN A 46 -8.32 -0.69 2.71
CA ASN A 46 -7.35 -1.53 3.42
C ASN A 46 -7.06 -2.81 2.62
N SER A 47 -8.10 -3.49 2.13
CA SER A 47 -7.95 -4.72 1.35
C SER A 47 -7.37 -4.45 -0.04
N THR A 48 -7.73 -3.33 -0.66
CA THR A 48 -7.20 -2.92 -1.96
C THR A 48 -5.70 -2.64 -1.89
N THR A 49 -5.25 -1.87 -0.88
CA THR A 49 -3.83 -1.59 -0.66
C THR A 49 -3.02 -2.86 -0.39
N ALA A 50 -3.53 -3.76 0.47
CA ALA A 50 -2.85 -5.02 0.76
C ALA A 50 -2.73 -5.92 -0.49
N GLU A 51 -3.82 -6.06 -1.26
CA GLU A 51 -3.82 -6.88 -2.48
C GLU A 51 -2.92 -6.28 -3.57
N PHE A 52 -2.86 -4.95 -3.70
CA PHE A 52 -1.92 -4.28 -4.60
C PHE A 52 -0.47 -4.68 -4.30
N TRP A 53 -0.02 -4.52 -3.06
CA TRP A 53 1.37 -4.84 -2.68
C TRP A 53 1.69 -6.32 -2.87
N LYS A 54 0.75 -7.22 -2.53
CA LYS A 54 0.89 -8.66 -2.78
C LYS A 54 1.10 -8.96 -4.26
N ARG A 55 0.28 -8.38 -5.14
CA ARG A 55 0.40 -8.60 -6.60
C ARG A 55 1.66 -7.99 -7.17
N TYR A 56 2.02 -6.78 -6.73
CA TYR A 56 3.23 -6.10 -7.13
C TYR A 56 4.47 -6.94 -6.81
N LEU A 57 4.61 -7.41 -5.56
CA LEU A 57 5.76 -8.23 -5.15
C LEU A 57 5.82 -9.55 -5.93
N LYS A 58 4.68 -10.23 -6.10
CA LYS A 58 4.61 -11.45 -6.93
C LYS A 58 5.10 -11.21 -8.36
N LYS A 59 4.74 -10.08 -8.97
CA LYS A 59 5.19 -9.73 -10.32
C LYS A 59 6.68 -9.37 -10.35
N ALA A 60 7.14 -8.58 -9.38
CA ALA A 60 8.54 -8.17 -9.28
C ALA A 60 9.48 -9.36 -9.08
N ASP A 61 9.07 -10.38 -8.32
CA ASP A 61 9.85 -11.61 -8.15
C ASP A 61 9.87 -12.50 -9.39
N ALA A 62 8.79 -12.49 -10.19
CA ALA A 62 8.74 -13.24 -11.45
C ALA A 62 9.59 -12.63 -12.57
N ASP A 63 9.95 -11.33 -12.45
CA ASP A 63 10.77 -10.60 -13.41
C ASP A 63 12.27 -10.59 -13.05
N LYS A 64 12.65 -11.19 -11.92
CA LYS A 64 14.04 -11.41 -11.50
C LYS A 64 14.62 -12.65 -12.17
#